data_AF-A0A2T3MMF1-F1
#
_entry.id   AF-A0A2T3MMF1-F1
#
_cell.length_a   1.000
_cell.length_b   1.000
_cell.length_c   1.000
_cell.angle_alpha   90.00
_cell.angle_beta   90.00
_cell.angle_gamma   90.00
#
_symmetry.space_group_name_H-M   'P 1'
#
loop_
_entity.id
_entity.type
_entity.pdbx_description
1 polymer ?
#
loop_
_entity_poly.entity_id
_entity_poly.type
_entity_poly.pdbx_seq_one_letter_code
_entity_poly.pdbx_strand_id
1 'polypeptide(L)'
;MTNEVYIAAFGLASYVTGHFVSHLFTSKRNKQEKLQNKITMAKFAKAELLNLKIHMENNLEKLNSMLEAEVFGEEVDFQKLKFTDDGLIALKLENLHVLHGTLSQDLLTMSLYSRNNEFEVASATELLFGTGNNSDKIKVERIEKLIERFEITRDKASKLQEYLDEYRKNPDKYQDKGSIWSRSMFVVKKT
;
A
#
# COMPACT_ATOMS: atom_id res chain seq x y z
N MET A 1 -3.48 25.23 -15.20
CA MET A 1 -2.96 23.91 -15.61
C MET A 1 -1.46 23.88 -15.32
N THR A 2 -1.07 23.92 -14.04
CA THR A 2 0.30 24.35 -13.68
C THR A 2 0.89 23.57 -12.50
N ASN A 3 0.24 23.47 -11.33
CA ASN A 3 0.89 22.83 -10.17
C ASN A 3 1.07 21.30 -10.27
N GLU A 4 0.12 20.57 -10.84
CA GLU A 4 0.18 19.10 -10.88
C GLU A 4 1.29 18.58 -11.81
N VAL A 5 1.56 19.29 -12.89
CA VAL A 5 2.64 18.95 -13.84
C VAL A 5 4.01 19.18 -13.20
N TYR A 6 4.16 20.26 -12.42
CA TYR A 6 5.41 20.52 -11.69
C TYR A 6 5.64 19.48 -10.59
N ILE A 7 4.61 19.08 -9.84
CA ILE A 7 4.72 18.05 -8.80
C ILE A 7 5.10 16.70 -9.43
N ALA A 8 4.46 16.31 -10.54
CA ALA A 8 4.79 15.09 -11.26
C ALA A 8 6.22 15.12 -11.82
N ALA A 9 6.65 16.26 -12.39
CA ALA A 9 8.01 16.44 -12.91
C ALA A 9 9.06 16.43 -11.80
N PHE A 10 8.78 17.04 -10.64
CA PHE A 10 9.66 17.02 -9.48
C PHE A 10 9.78 15.61 -8.91
N GLY A 11 8.66 14.88 -8.79
CA GLY A 11 8.67 13.47 -8.37
C GLY A 11 9.48 12.59 -9.31
N LEU A 12 9.36 12.79 -10.63
CA LEU A 12 10.15 12.08 -11.64
C LEU A 12 11.64 12.43 -11.55
N ALA A 13 11.97 13.71 -11.39
CA ALA A 13 13.35 14.18 -11.26
C ALA A 13 14.00 13.65 -9.98
N SER A 14 13.28 13.67 -8.85
CA SER A 14 13.74 13.09 -7.58
C SER A 14 13.93 11.58 -7.67
N TYR A 15 13.02 10.86 -8.34
CA TYR A 15 13.15 9.43 -8.59
C TYR A 15 14.39 9.12 -9.43
N VAL A 16 14.57 9.81 -10.57
CA VAL A 16 15.73 9.62 -11.46
C VAL A 16 17.03 9.96 -10.75
N THR A 17 17.07 11.06 -9.98
CA THR A 17 18.27 11.49 -9.24
C THR A 17 18.60 10.53 -8.11
N GLY A 18 17.62 10.08 -7.33
CA GLY A 18 17.81 9.06 -6.30
C GLY A 18 18.32 7.74 -6.89
N HIS A 19 17.80 7.34 -8.05
CA HIS A 19 18.25 6.16 -8.78
C HIS A 19 19.70 6.30 -9.26
N PHE A 20 20.09 7.48 -9.77
CA PHE A 20 21.45 7.75 -10.25
C PHE A 20 22.48 7.79 -9.12
N VAL A 21 22.18 8.53 -8.04
CA VAL A 21 23.06 8.61 -6.86
C VAL A 21 23.23 7.23 -6.23
N SER A 22 22.15 6.48 -6.08
CA SER A 22 22.26 5.13 -5.57
C SER A 22 23.08 4.23 -6.50
N HIS A 23 22.91 4.33 -7.82
CA HIS A 23 23.68 3.53 -8.77
C HIS A 23 25.20 3.77 -8.60
N LEU A 24 25.63 5.02 -8.40
CA LEU A 24 27.03 5.38 -8.14
C LEU A 24 27.57 4.76 -6.84
N PHE A 25 26.83 4.84 -5.73
CA PHE A 25 27.26 4.23 -4.46
C PHE A 25 27.20 2.71 -4.48
N THR A 26 26.22 2.16 -5.18
CA THR A 26 26.08 0.71 -5.36
C THR A 26 27.25 0.20 -6.19
N SER A 27 27.70 0.91 -7.25
CA SER A 27 28.81 0.49 -8.10
C SER A 27 30.10 0.16 -7.32
N LYS A 28 30.37 0.87 -6.22
CA LYS A 28 31.56 0.70 -5.35
C LYS A 28 31.47 -0.46 -4.34
N ARG A 29 30.31 -1.10 -4.18
CA ARG A 29 30.12 -2.24 -3.26
C ARG A 29 30.55 -3.56 -3.89
N ASN A 30 31.09 -4.47 -3.08
CA ASN A 30 31.40 -5.82 -3.54
C ASN A 30 30.10 -6.58 -3.92
N LYS A 31 30.17 -7.52 -4.87
CA LYS A 31 29.02 -8.29 -5.39
C LYS A 31 28.21 -8.94 -4.27
N GLN A 32 28.88 -9.45 -3.25
CA GLN A 32 28.24 -10.09 -2.10
C GLN A 32 27.44 -9.11 -1.24
N GLU A 33 27.94 -7.89 -1.02
CA GLU A 33 27.22 -6.84 -0.30
C GLU A 33 26.00 -6.34 -1.08
N LYS A 34 26.12 -6.21 -2.41
CA LYS A 34 24.98 -5.88 -3.29
C LYS A 34 23.87 -6.92 -3.16
N LEU A 35 24.24 -8.20 -3.23
CA LEU A 35 23.30 -9.31 -3.09
C LEU A 35 22.66 -9.32 -1.71
N GLN A 36 23.44 -9.12 -0.65
CA GLN A 36 22.92 -9.07 0.71
C GLN A 36 21.94 -7.91 0.89
N ASN A 37 22.24 -6.73 0.34
CA ASN A 37 21.33 -5.58 0.38
C ASN A 37 20.01 -5.85 -0.33
N LYS A 38 20.03 -6.49 -1.51
CA LYS A 38 18.81 -6.92 -2.23
C LYS A 38 17.95 -7.84 -1.35
N ILE A 39 18.57 -8.82 -0.71
CA ILE A 39 17.87 -9.80 0.15
C ILE A 39 17.30 -9.12 1.40
N THR A 40 18.09 -8.26 2.07
CA THR A 40 17.63 -7.53 3.26
C THR A 40 16.45 -6.62 2.92
N MET A 41 16.52 -5.89 1.81
CA MET A 41 15.42 -5.04 1.36
C MET A 41 14.15 -5.85 1.06
N ALA A 42 14.31 -7.00 0.39
CA ALA A 42 13.18 -7.87 0.09
C ALA A 42 12.52 -8.44 1.36
N LYS A 43 13.31 -8.80 2.38
CA LYS A 43 12.79 -9.24 3.68
C LYS A 43 12.04 -8.12 4.40
N PHE A 44 12.58 -6.91 4.39
CA PHE A 44 11.95 -5.75 5.00
C PHE A 44 10.63 -5.40 4.32
N ALA A 45 10.63 -5.25 2.99
CA ALA A 45 9.41 -4.99 2.22
C ALA A 45 8.35 -6.09 2.42
N LYS A 46 8.77 -7.36 2.52
CA LYS A 46 7.84 -8.45 2.82
C LYS A 46 7.21 -8.31 4.21
N ALA A 47 7.99 -7.96 5.22
CA ALA A 47 7.48 -7.78 6.58
C ALA A 47 6.45 -6.64 6.65
N GLU A 48 6.72 -5.54 5.96
CA GLU A 48 5.78 -4.41 5.84
C GLU A 48 4.46 -4.84 5.17
N LEU A 49 4.53 -5.59 4.07
CA LEU A 49 3.33 -6.12 3.41
C LEU A 49 2.57 -7.13 4.25
N LEU A 50 3.26 -7.93 5.06
CA LEU A 50 2.62 -8.87 5.99
C LEU A 50 1.86 -8.11 7.08
N ASN A 51 2.47 -7.10 7.68
CA ASN A 51 1.83 -6.25 8.68
C ASN A 51 0.59 -5.57 8.10
N LEU A 52 0.71 -5.02 6.88
CA LEU A 52 -0.41 -4.42 6.17
C LEU A 52 -1.54 -5.44 5.92
N LYS A 53 -1.19 -6.65 5.45
CA LYS A 53 -2.17 -7.71 5.20
C LYS A 53 -2.93 -8.08 6.48
N ILE A 54 -2.24 -8.34 7.57
CA ILE A 54 -2.84 -8.69 8.87
C ILE A 54 -3.78 -7.57 9.33
N HIS A 55 -3.37 -6.30 9.16
CA HIS A 55 -4.25 -5.19 9.49
C HIS A 55 -5.53 -5.15 8.65
N MET A 56 -5.43 -5.39 7.34
CA MET A 56 -6.61 -5.46 6.47
C MET A 56 -7.53 -6.62 6.87
N GLU A 57 -6.97 -7.79 7.20
CA GLU A 57 -7.74 -8.97 7.63
C GLU A 57 -8.53 -8.69 8.91
N ASN A 58 -7.88 -8.11 9.92
CA ASN A 58 -8.54 -7.76 11.19
C ASN A 58 -9.69 -6.75 11.00
N ASN A 59 -9.53 -5.79 10.10
CA ASN A 59 -10.59 -4.82 9.84
C ASN A 59 -11.70 -5.39 8.96
N LEU A 60 -11.38 -6.26 8.00
CA LEU A 60 -12.38 -6.96 7.19
C LEU A 60 -13.32 -7.79 8.06
N GLU A 61 -12.78 -8.53 9.03
CA GLU A 61 -13.58 -9.30 9.98
C GLU A 61 -14.60 -8.39 10.70
N LYS A 62 -14.14 -7.24 11.21
CA LYS A 62 -15.00 -6.27 11.91
C LYS A 62 -16.08 -5.67 11.00
N LEU A 63 -15.71 -5.24 9.79
CA LEU A 63 -16.64 -4.65 8.83
C LEU A 63 -17.71 -5.66 8.39
N ASN A 64 -17.32 -6.91 8.15
CA ASN A 64 -18.26 -7.98 7.81
C ASN A 64 -19.22 -8.26 8.97
N SER A 65 -18.72 -8.34 10.20
CA SER A 65 -19.60 -8.50 11.38
C SER A 65 -20.59 -7.34 11.54
N MET A 66 -20.21 -6.11 11.22
CA MET A 66 -21.13 -4.96 11.24
C MET A 66 -22.27 -5.10 10.20
N LEU A 67 -21.96 -5.61 9.01
CA LEU A 67 -22.98 -5.90 7.98
C LEU A 67 -23.89 -7.03 8.41
N GLU A 68 -23.34 -8.14 8.91
CA GLU A 68 -24.10 -9.32 9.32
C GLU A 68 -25.03 -9.04 10.50
N ALA A 69 -24.59 -8.21 11.46
CA ALA A 69 -25.39 -7.86 12.64
C ALA A 69 -26.35 -6.68 12.40
N GLU A 70 -26.26 -6.00 11.25
CA GLU A 70 -26.96 -4.75 10.96
C GLU A 70 -26.72 -3.63 12.00
N VAL A 71 -25.54 -3.63 12.63
CA VAL A 71 -25.14 -2.65 13.66
C VAL A 71 -24.21 -1.62 13.05
N PHE A 72 -24.76 -0.44 12.73
CA PHE A 72 -24.04 0.62 12.01
C PHE A 72 -23.81 1.86 12.87
N GLY A 73 -22.57 2.06 13.33
CA GLY A 73 -22.15 3.26 14.06
C GLY A 73 -22.10 3.11 15.58
N GLU A 74 -22.29 1.89 16.12
CA GLU A 74 -21.80 1.58 17.46
C GLU A 74 -20.27 1.55 17.44
N GLU A 75 -19.64 2.02 18.51
CA GLU A 75 -18.18 2.01 18.66
C GLU A 75 -17.69 0.56 18.75
N VAL A 76 -17.53 -0.08 17.59
CA VAL A 76 -16.70 -1.27 17.46
C VAL A 76 -15.28 -0.83 17.71
N ASP A 77 -14.44 -1.69 18.29
CA ASP A 77 -12.98 -1.51 18.29
C ASP A 77 -12.45 -1.65 16.85
N PHE A 78 -12.97 -0.83 15.93
CA PHE A 78 -12.43 -0.64 14.60
C PHE A 78 -11.07 -0.02 14.84
N GLN A 79 -10.02 -0.80 14.56
CA GLN A 79 -8.67 -0.34 14.74
C GLN A 79 -8.45 0.75 13.70
N LYS A 80 -8.72 2.01 14.11
CA LYS A 80 -8.08 3.17 13.52
C LYS A 80 -6.61 2.89 13.69
N LEU A 81 -5.94 2.46 12.63
CA LEU A 81 -4.49 2.34 12.70
C LEU A 81 -4.01 3.68 13.22
N LYS A 82 -3.24 3.66 14.31
CA LYS A 82 -2.46 4.83 14.67
C LYS A 82 -1.59 5.09 13.44
N PHE A 83 -2.03 6.06 12.65
CA PHE A 83 -1.29 6.61 11.54
C PHE A 83 0.05 7.03 12.16
N THR A 84 1.11 6.29 11.86
CA THR A 84 2.44 6.86 12.05
C THR A 84 2.54 8.02 11.06
N ASP A 85 3.41 8.98 11.31
CA ASP A 85 3.66 10.08 10.37
C ASP A 85 4.11 9.57 8.96
N ASP A 86 4.47 8.28 8.86
CA ASP A 86 4.95 7.59 7.66
C ASP A 86 3.88 6.79 6.87
N GLY A 87 2.63 6.65 7.37
CA GLY A 87 1.53 5.94 6.69
C GLY A 87 1.45 4.42 6.94
N LEU A 88 0.58 3.71 6.20
CA LEU A 88 0.30 2.25 6.36
C LEU A 88 1.47 1.32 6.01
N ILE A 89 2.50 1.82 5.32
CA ILE A 89 3.70 1.09 4.92
C ILE A 89 4.91 1.97 5.26
N ALA A 90 5.78 1.53 6.17
CA ALA A 90 6.96 2.30 6.60
C ALA A 90 8.15 2.19 5.63
N LEU A 91 7.92 1.67 4.42
CA LEU A 91 8.93 1.48 3.39
C LEU A 91 9.25 2.81 2.71
N LYS A 92 10.40 3.39 3.04
CA LYS A 92 10.89 4.60 2.35
C LYS A 92 11.07 4.32 0.87
N LEU A 93 10.38 5.08 0.02
CA LEU A 93 10.40 4.91 -1.45
C LEU A 93 11.81 4.96 -2.02
N GLU A 94 12.68 5.77 -1.40
CA GLU A 94 14.09 5.90 -1.76
C GLU A 94 14.87 4.59 -1.65
N ASN A 95 14.41 3.61 -0.86
CA ASN A 95 15.09 2.33 -0.68
C ASN A 95 14.68 1.26 -1.71
N LEU A 96 13.64 1.53 -2.49
CA LEU A 96 13.09 0.58 -3.46
C LEU A 96 13.97 0.37 -4.69
N HIS A 97 14.88 1.30 -5.01
CA HIS A 97 15.79 1.16 -6.15
C HIS A 97 16.73 -0.06 -6.04
N VAL A 98 16.86 -0.65 -4.85
CA VAL A 98 17.68 -1.85 -4.61
C VAL A 98 16.99 -3.11 -5.16
N LEU A 99 15.66 -3.09 -5.29
CA LEU A 99 14.88 -4.23 -5.78
C LEU A 99 14.84 -4.28 -7.30
N HIS A 100 14.30 -5.38 -7.83
CA HIS A 100 13.99 -5.49 -9.25
C HIS A 100 12.97 -4.42 -9.67
N GLY A 101 13.13 -3.82 -10.85
CA GLY A 101 12.31 -2.69 -11.32
C GLY A 101 10.80 -2.93 -11.20
N THR A 102 10.32 -4.11 -11.61
CA THR A 102 8.91 -4.52 -11.50
C THR A 102 8.43 -4.55 -10.05
N LEU A 103 9.23 -5.12 -9.14
CA LEU A 103 8.90 -5.19 -7.71
C LEU A 103 8.90 -3.80 -7.08
N SER A 104 9.88 -2.96 -7.43
CA SER A 104 9.93 -1.57 -6.99
C SER A 104 8.68 -0.81 -7.43
N GLN A 105 8.29 -0.94 -8.69
CA GLN A 105 7.09 -0.30 -9.23
C GLN A 105 5.81 -0.80 -8.54
N ASP A 106 5.68 -2.10 -8.31
CA ASP A 106 4.52 -2.65 -7.61
C ASP A 106 4.44 -2.19 -6.16
N LEU A 107 5.56 -2.16 -5.44
CA LEU A 107 5.61 -1.66 -4.06
C LEU A 107 5.29 -0.17 -3.98
N LEU A 108 5.78 0.64 -4.93
CA LEU A 108 5.40 2.04 -5.07
C LEU A 108 3.88 2.18 -5.31
N THR A 109 3.34 1.37 -6.22
CA THR A 109 1.92 1.38 -6.56
C THR A 109 1.04 0.97 -5.38
N MET A 110 1.47 -0.05 -4.64
CA MET A 110 0.83 -0.48 -3.39
C MET A 110 0.85 0.63 -2.34
N SER A 111 2.00 1.30 -2.13
CA SER A 111 2.12 2.43 -1.20
C SER A 111 1.16 3.56 -1.56
N LEU A 112 1.06 3.93 -2.84
CA LEU A 112 0.11 4.95 -3.31
C LEU A 112 -1.35 4.51 -3.12
N TYR A 113 -1.66 3.25 -3.42
CA TYR A 113 -3.01 2.71 -3.23
C TYR A 113 -3.41 2.67 -1.75
N SER A 114 -2.50 2.25 -0.87
CA SER A 114 -2.68 2.26 0.58
C SER A 114 -2.90 3.66 1.11
N ARG A 115 -2.16 4.67 0.63
CA ARG A 115 -2.40 6.08 1.01
C ARG A 115 -3.77 6.57 0.55
N ASN A 116 -4.23 6.18 -0.63
CA ASN A 116 -5.60 6.47 -1.05
C ASN A 116 -6.64 5.79 -0.14
N ASN A 117 -6.36 4.58 0.34
CA ASN A 117 -7.23 3.93 1.32
C ASN A 117 -7.27 4.69 2.65
N GLU A 118 -6.17 5.30 3.09
CA GLU A 118 -6.15 6.10 4.32
C GLU A 118 -7.17 7.24 4.26
N PHE A 119 -7.24 7.97 3.14
CA PHE A 119 -8.23 9.04 2.95
C PHE A 119 -9.67 8.52 2.92
N GLU A 120 -9.91 7.40 2.23
CA GLU A 120 -11.24 6.77 2.16
C GLU A 120 -11.69 6.24 3.52
N VAL A 121 -10.78 5.65 4.30
CA VAL A 121 -11.04 5.17 5.67
C VAL A 121 -11.36 6.34 6.59
N ALA A 122 -10.60 7.43 6.53
CA ALA A 122 -10.87 8.62 7.32
C ALA A 122 -12.27 9.19 7.02
N SER A 123 -12.60 9.33 5.73
CA SER A 123 -13.90 9.80 5.28
C SER A 123 -15.05 8.87 5.71
N ALA A 124 -14.87 7.56 5.56
CA ALA A 124 -15.88 6.58 5.97
C ALA A 124 -16.07 6.56 7.49
N THR A 125 -14.99 6.68 8.26
CA THR A 125 -15.05 6.73 9.74
C THR A 125 -15.82 7.96 10.21
N GLU A 126 -15.57 9.12 9.62
CA GLU A 126 -16.31 10.35 9.93
C GLU A 126 -17.81 10.20 9.61
N LEU A 127 -18.15 9.51 8.51
CA LEU A 127 -19.54 9.27 8.15
C LEU A 127 -20.23 8.26 9.07
N LEU A 128 -19.55 7.17 9.43
CA LEU A 128 -20.10 6.08 10.22
C LEU A 128 -20.26 6.45 11.70
N PHE A 129 -19.32 7.23 12.26
CA PHE A 129 -19.24 7.53 13.69
C PHE A 129 -19.36 9.02 14.02
N GLY A 130 -19.55 9.88 13.02
CA GLY A 130 -19.77 11.31 13.22
C GLY A 130 -21.15 11.61 13.81
N THR A 131 -21.32 12.83 14.32
CA THR A 131 -22.56 13.31 14.96
C THR A 131 -23.75 13.52 14.00
N GLY A 132 -23.59 13.21 12.71
CA GLY A 132 -24.63 13.34 11.70
C GLY A 132 -25.55 12.12 11.63
N ASN A 133 -26.86 12.35 11.56
CA ASN A 133 -27.85 11.29 11.29
C ASN A 133 -27.79 10.85 9.81
N ASN A 134 -26.80 10.03 9.46
CA ASN A 134 -26.73 9.39 8.15
C ASN A 134 -27.69 8.20 8.08
N SER A 135 -28.39 8.04 6.95
CA SER A 135 -29.27 6.88 6.74
C SER A 135 -28.47 5.58 6.71
N ASP A 136 -29.03 4.48 7.21
CA ASP A 136 -28.36 3.17 7.24
C ASP A 136 -27.95 2.69 5.84
N LYS A 137 -28.72 3.01 4.80
CA LYS A 137 -28.34 2.75 3.41
C LYS A 137 -26.97 3.33 3.06
N ILE A 138 -26.72 4.59 3.41
CA ILE A 138 -25.43 5.25 3.16
C ILE A 138 -24.33 4.58 3.99
N LYS A 139 -24.62 4.19 5.24
CA LYS A 139 -23.63 3.50 6.10
C LYS A 139 -23.23 2.14 5.51
N VAL A 140 -24.20 1.34 5.06
CA VAL A 140 -23.97 0.06 4.37
C VAL A 140 -23.11 0.28 3.12
N GLU A 141 -23.49 1.20 2.23
CA GLU A 141 -22.73 1.50 1.01
C GLU A 141 -21.27 1.89 1.32
N ARG A 142 -21.02 2.58 2.44
CA ARG A 142 -19.65 2.92 2.87
C ARG A 142 -18.89 1.72 3.41
N ILE A 143 -19.52 0.86 4.21
CA ILE A 143 -18.90 -0.36 4.74
C ILE A 143 -18.53 -1.30 3.59
N GLU A 144 -19.44 -1.54 2.64
CA GLU A 144 -19.19 -2.36 1.45
C GLU A 144 -18.01 -1.83 0.63
N LYS A 145 -17.94 -0.50 0.43
CA LYS A 145 -16.80 0.13 -0.25
C LYS A 145 -15.48 -0.09 0.50
N LEU A 146 -15.48 -0.02 1.84
CA LEU A 146 -14.27 -0.28 2.63
C LEU A 146 -13.85 -1.75 2.52
N ILE A 147 -14.81 -2.69 2.56
CA ILE A 147 -14.55 -4.11 2.38
C ILE A 147 -13.88 -4.36 1.03
N GLU A 148 -14.45 -3.89 -0.08
CA GLU A 148 -13.87 -4.05 -1.42
C GLU A 148 -12.41 -3.55 -1.45
N ARG A 149 -12.14 -2.37 -0.87
CA ARG A 149 -10.80 -1.79 -0.87
C ARG A 149 -9.83 -2.61 -0.02
N PHE A 150 -10.25 -3.10 1.13
CA PHE A 150 -9.40 -3.90 2.01
C PHE A 150 -9.13 -5.29 1.44
N GLU A 151 -10.09 -5.92 0.75
CA GLU A 151 -9.88 -7.17 0.03
C GLU A 151 -8.85 -7.01 -1.08
N ILE A 152 -8.99 -5.97 -1.92
CA ILE A 152 -7.99 -5.67 -2.96
C ILE A 152 -6.60 -5.48 -2.33
N THR A 153 -6.52 -4.73 -1.22
CA THR A 153 -5.25 -4.45 -0.53
C THR A 153 -4.62 -5.74 0.01
N ARG A 154 -5.40 -6.57 0.70
CA ARG A 154 -4.99 -7.87 1.24
C ARG A 154 -4.44 -8.77 0.13
N ASP A 155 -5.16 -8.86 -0.99
CA ASP A 155 -4.81 -9.75 -2.09
C ASP A 155 -3.53 -9.28 -2.82
N LYS A 156 -3.39 -7.96 -3.06
CA LYS A 156 -2.17 -7.38 -3.63
C LYS A 156 -0.98 -7.54 -2.70
N ALA A 157 -1.17 -7.31 -1.40
CA ALA A 157 -0.12 -7.53 -0.40
C ALA A 157 0.33 -8.99 -0.38
N SER A 158 -0.60 -9.95 -0.42
CA SER A 158 -0.29 -11.39 -0.45
C SER A 158 0.52 -11.76 -1.70
N LYS A 159 0.09 -11.32 -2.87
CA LYS A 159 0.76 -11.60 -4.14
C LYS A 159 2.17 -11.00 -4.20
N LEU A 160 2.34 -9.78 -3.69
CA LEU A 160 3.67 -9.16 -3.62
C LEU A 160 4.60 -9.85 -2.62
N GLN A 161 4.09 -10.38 -1.52
CA GLN A 161 4.88 -11.20 -0.59
C GLN A 161 5.42 -12.47 -1.28
N GLU A 162 4.61 -13.14 -2.09
CA GLU A 162 5.04 -14.31 -2.88
C GLU A 162 6.18 -13.95 -3.84
N TYR A 163 6.04 -12.83 -4.55
CA TYR A 163 7.06 -12.34 -5.47
C TYR A 163 8.37 -11.96 -4.78
N LEU A 164 8.30 -11.32 -3.60
CA LEU A 164 9.47 -11.01 -2.78
C LEU A 164 10.13 -12.28 -2.23
N ASP A 165 9.34 -13.32 -1.91
CA ASP A 165 9.85 -14.62 -1.50
C ASP A 165 10.57 -15.38 -2.63
N GLU A 166 10.13 -15.21 -3.87
CA GLU A 166 10.86 -15.71 -5.03
C GLU A 166 12.14 -14.91 -5.28
N TYR A 167 12.05 -13.58 -5.28
CA TYR A 167 13.18 -12.68 -5.49
C TYR A 167 14.30 -12.91 -4.47
N ARG A 168 13.99 -13.03 -3.17
CA ARG A 168 15.02 -13.25 -2.13
C ARG A 168 15.82 -14.55 -2.30
N LYS A 169 15.27 -15.57 -2.99
CA LYS A 169 15.96 -16.85 -3.21
C LYS A 169 17.04 -16.69 -4.27
N ASN A 170 16.77 -15.92 -5.33
CA ASN A 170 17.73 -15.66 -6.38
C ASN A 170 17.48 -14.30 -7.06
N PRO A 171 17.94 -13.18 -6.47
CA PRO A 171 17.66 -11.84 -6.98
C PRO A 171 18.17 -11.57 -8.40
N ASP A 172 19.23 -12.26 -8.82
CA ASP A 172 19.87 -12.03 -10.12
C ASP A 172 19.20 -12.84 -11.26
N LYS A 173 18.33 -13.80 -10.94
CA LYS A 173 17.58 -14.60 -11.92
C LYS A 173 16.06 -14.40 -11.84
N TYR A 174 15.62 -13.37 -11.15
CA TYR A 174 14.21 -13.07 -11.02
C TYR A 174 13.58 -12.79 -12.40
N GLN A 175 12.42 -13.36 -12.67
CA GLN A 175 11.77 -13.35 -14.00
C GLN A 175 10.71 -12.26 -14.15
N ASP A 176 10.92 -11.11 -13.53
CA ASP A 176 10.11 -9.90 -13.73
C ASP A 176 8.60 -10.10 -13.51
N LYS A 177 8.21 -10.99 -12.58
CA LYS A 177 6.81 -11.16 -12.23
C LYS A 177 6.29 -9.88 -11.58
N GLY A 178 5.13 -9.43 -12.04
CA GLY A 178 4.48 -8.20 -11.58
C GLY A 178 3.01 -8.42 -11.27
N SER A 179 2.44 -7.50 -10.50
CA SER A 179 1.02 -7.45 -10.21
C SER A 179 0.30 -6.62 -11.28
N ILE A 180 -0.87 -7.08 -11.71
CA ILE A 180 -1.72 -6.31 -12.63
C ILE A 180 -2.46 -5.25 -11.81
N TRP A 181 -2.24 -3.99 -12.12
CA TRP A 181 -2.96 -2.86 -11.53
C TRP A 181 -3.89 -2.25 -12.57
N SER A 182 -5.18 -2.15 -12.23
CA SER A 182 -6.15 -1.46 -13.09
C SER A 182 -6.24 0.00 -12.69
N ARG A 183 -6.32 0.90 -13.68
CA ARG A 183 -6.56 2.33 -13.43
C ARG A 183 -7.85 2.58 -12.65
N SER A 184 -8.87 1.73 -12.84
CA SER A 184 -10.16 1.83 -12.11
C SER A 184 -9.99 1.73 -10.60
N MET A 185 -8.97 1.03 -10.10
CA MET A 185 -8.69 0.89 -8.66
C MET A 185 -8.33 2.24 -8.01
N PHE A 186 -7.80 3.17 -8.79
CA PHE A 186 -7.34 4.48 -8.30
C PHE A 186 -8.37 5.60 -8.47
N VAL A 187 -9.50 5.33 -9.13
CA VAL A 187 -10.52 6.35 -9.36
C VAL A 187 -11.37 6.50 -8.10
N VAL A 188 -11.19 7.62 -7.40
CA VAL A 188 -12.14 8.07 -6.38
C VAL A 188 -13.36 8.64 -7.11
N LYS A 189 -14.45 7.89 -7.18
CA LYS A 189 -15.73 8.45 -7.66
C LYS A 189 -16.17 9.52 -6.67
N LYS A 190 -16.20 10.78 -7.10
CA LYS A 190 -16.87 11.86 -6.37
C LYS A 190 -18.37 11.56 -6.38
N THR A 191 -18.89 11.09 -5.25
CA THR A 191 -20.32 11.11 -4.92
C THR A 191 -20.68 12.47 -4.38
#